data_AF-A0AAV6FIM9-F1
#
_entry.id   AF-A0AAV6FIM9-F1
#
_cell.length_a   1.000
_cell.length_b   1.000
_cell.length_c   1.000
_cell.angle_alpha   90.00
_cell.angle_beta   90.00
_cell.angle_gamma   90.00
#
_symmetry.space_group_name_H-M   'P 1'
#
loop_
_entity.id
_entity.type
_entity.pdbx_description
1 polymer ?
#
loop_
_entity_poly.entity_id
_entity_poly.type
_entity_poly.pdbx_seq_one_letter_code
_entity_poly.pdbx_strand_id
1 'polypeptide(L)'
;MCHDSANPLSKTMTSNATNDCLIESVDFPERSVLMGSFHQGDSRFGNVRNKQCGAISLTAVFKSKMKNVWSWETRDLDEVLIKGTVLYRSVGECTG
;
A
#
# COMPACT_ATOMS: atom_id res chain seq x y z
N MET A 1 -36.26 -29.29 21.28
CA MET A 1 -36.40 -29.21 22.75
C MET A 1 -35.39 -28.19 23.24
N CYS A 2 -35.88 -27.10 23.83
CA CYS A 2 -35.06 -26.06 24.44
C CYS A 2 -34.89 -26.40 25.94
N HIS A 3 -33.66 -26.30 26.43
CA HIS A 3 -33.29 -26.24 27.85
C HIS A 3 -32.54 -24.91 28.01
N ASP A 4 -33.11 -23.98 28.76
CA ASP A 4 -32.71 -23.61 30.13
C ASP A 4 -31.85 -22.32 30.06
N SER A 5 -31.84 -21.39 31.00
CA SER A 5 -32.70 -20.97 32.10
C SER A 5 -31.91 -19.82 32.75
N ALA A 6 -32.59 -18.71 33.08
CA ALA A 6 -32.26 -17.74 34.15
C ALA A 6 -30.88 -17.01 34.14
N ASN A 7 -30.68 -15.82 34.70
CA ASN A 7 -31.42 -14.59 35.08
C ASN A 7 -30.29 -13.58 35.51
N PRO A 8 -30.50 -12.47 36.24
CA PRO A 8 -30.15 -11.13 35.78
C PRO A 8 -29.09 -10.43 36.66
N LEU A 9 -28.50 -9.32 36.20
CA LEU A 9 -28.37 -8.14 37.07
C LEU A 9 -28.02 -6.91 36.23
N SER A 10 -28.89 -5.91 36.29
CA SER A 10 -28.72 -4.59 35.70
C SER A 10 -27.53 -3.84 36.32
N LYS A 11 -26.83 -3.03 35.53
CA LYS A 11 -26.48 -1.64 35.92
C LYS A 11 -26.48 -0.74 34.70
N THR A 12 -27.43 0.18 34.68
CA THR A 12 -27.49 1.38 33.84
C THR A 12 -26.36 2.34 34.21
N MET A 13 -25.67 2.92 33.22
CA MET A 13 -25.06 4.26 33.30
C MET A 13 -25.13 4.89 31.90
N THR A 14 -25.97 5.92 31.79
CA THR A 14 -26.15 6.86 30.67
C THR A 14 -25.02 7.90 30.63
N SER A 15 -24.48 8.21 29.43
CA SER A 15 -23.94 9.55 29.12
C SER A 15 -23.75 9.77 27.60
N ASN A 16 -24.84 10.16 26.96
CA ASN A 16 -25.02 11.34 26.11
C ASN A 16 -23.73 12.08 25.68
N ALA A 17 -23.42 12.05 24.37
CA ALA A 17 -22.91 13.19 23.59
C ALA A 17 -22.81 12.77 22.11
N THR A 18 -23.76 13.20 21.31
CA THR A 18 -23.65 13.26 19.85
C THR A 18 -22.51 14.21 19.51
N ASN A 19 -21.31 13.68 19.30
CA ASN A 19 -20.30 14.40 18.53
C ASN A 19 -20.56 14.04 17.06
N ASP A 20 -21.41 14.85 16.43
CA ASP A 20 -21.56 14.90 14.99
C ASP A 20 -20.23 15.38 14.40
N CYS A 21 -19.32 14.43 14.15
CA CYS A 21 -18.30 14.65 13.14
C CYS A 21 -18.94 14.15 11.86
N LEU A 22 -19.49 15.09 11.08
CA LEU A 22 -19.71 14.88 9.66
C LEU A 22 -18.35 14.57 9.03
N ILE A 23 -17.90 13.33 9.18
CA ILE A 23 -16.99 12.72 8.25
C ILE A 23 -17.84 12.58 7.00
N GLU A 24 -17.74 13.59 6.15
CA GLU A 24 -18.07 13.44 4.74
C GLU A 24 -17.42 12.11 4.34
N SER A 25 -18.26 11.11 4.07
CA SER A 25 -17.83 9.78 3.69
C SER A 25 -17.13 9.93 2.36
N VAL A 26 -15.84 10.23 2.41
CA VAL A 26 -14.98 10.27 1.23
C VAL A 26 -14.92 8.82 0.80
N ASP A 27 -15.67 8.50 -0.24
CA ASP A 27 -15.73 7.19 -0.84
C ASP A 27 -14.34 6.91 -1.43
N PHE A 28 -13.43 6.39 -0.59
CA PHE A 28 -12.11 5.99 -1.04
C PHE A 28 -12.31 4.78 -1.95
N PRO A 29 -11.82 4.82 -3.19
CA PRO A 29 -11.97 3.70 -4.10
C PRO A 29 -11.40 2.43 -3.43
N GLU A 30 -12.16 1.35 -3.53
CA GLU A 30 -12.05 0.03 -2.89
C GLU A 30 -10.70 -0.71 -3.10
N ARG A 31 -9.65 -0.06 -3.60
CA ARG A 31 -8.30 -0.62 -3.72
C ARG A 31 -7.43 -0.15 -2.57
N SER A 32 -7.54 -0.86 -1.45
CA SER A 32 -6.60 -0.72 -0.32
C SER A 32 -5.17 -1.12 -0.67
N VAL A 33 -4.97 -1.92 -1.72
CA VAL A 33 -3.67 -2.41 -2.18
C VAL A 33 -3.56 -2.29 -3.70
N LEU A 34 -2.49 -1.65 -4.17
CA LEU A 34 -2.11 -1.62 -5.58
C LEU A 34 -0.89 -2.52 -5.79
N MET A 35 -0.94 -3.36 -6.82
CA MET A 35 0.13 -4.31 -7.17
C MET A 35 0.59 -4.09 -8.61
N GLY A 36 1.90 -4.28 -8.84
CA GLY A 36 2.47 -4.39 -10.19
C GLY A 36 2.06 -5.71 -10.86
N SER A 37 2.25 -5.80 -12.18
CA SER A 37 2.07 -7.06 -12.92
C SER A 37 3.23 -8.03 -12.72
N PHE A 38 4.32 -7.57 -12.11
CA PHE A 38 5.48 -8.34 -11.68
C PHE A 38 6.07 -7.77 -10.39
N HIS A 39 7.08 -8.45 -9.84
CA HIS A 39 7.78 -8.06 -8.62
C HIS A 39 9.29 -7.95 -8.85
N GLN A 40 10.04 -7.37 -7.92
CA GLN A 40 11.49 -7.16 -8.01
C GLN A 40 12.34 -8.44 -8.24
N GLY A 41 11.75 -9.61 -8.01
CA GLY A 41 12.37 -10.93 -8.18
C GLY A 41 12.06 -11.61 -9.51
N ASP A 42 11.30 -10.94 -10.38
CA ASP A 42 10.92 -11.46 -11.70
C ASP A 42 12.17 -11.78 -12.54
N SER A 43 12.10 -12.88 -13.32
CA SER A 43 13.21 -13.37 -14.13
C SER A 43 13.71 -12.35 -15.16
N ARG A 44 12.87 -11.38 -15.56
CA ARG A 44 13.25 -10.29 -16.47
C ARG A 44 14.43 -9.45 -15.98
N PHE A 45 14.65 -9.40 -14.67
CA PHE A 45 15.73 -8.62 -14.07
C PHE A 45 17.07 -9.36 -14.02
N GLY A 46 17.12 -10.63 -14.43
CA GLY A 46 18.35 -11.40 -14.55
C GLY A 46 19.15 -11.47 -13.24
N ASN A 47 20.45 -11.18 -13.31
CA ASN A 47 21.41 -11.27 -12.20
C ASN A 47 21.25 -10.18 -11.12
N VAL A 48 20.49 -9.11 -11.41
CA VAL A 48 20.24 -8.01 -10.46
C VAL A 48 18.91 -8.15 -9.71
N ARG A 49 18.09 -9.16 -10.05
CA ARG A 49 16.82 -9.42 -9.34
C ARG A 49 17.04 -9.60 -7.84
N ASN A 50 16.08 -9.15 -7.04
CA ASN A 50 16.11 -9.10 -5.57
C ASN A 50 17.20 -8.21 -4.93
N LYS A 51 18.06 -7.54 -5.70
CA LYS A 51 19.12 -6.67 -5.16
C LYS A 51 18.78 -5.18 -5.27
N GLN A 52 17.75 -4.85 -6.01
CA GLN A 52 17.44 -3.48 -6.42
C GLN A 52 16.43 -2.76 -5.52
N CYS A 53 16.04 -3.34 -4.37
CA CYS A 53 14.94 -2.83 -3.54
C CYS A 53 15.12 -1.37 -3.12
N GLY A 54 16.33 -0.95 -2.74
CA GLY A 54 16.61 0.44 -2.37
C GLY A 54 16.37 1.42 -3.51
N ALA A 55 16.85 1.11 -4.71
CA ALA A 55 16.67 1.95 -5.90
C ALA A 55 15.22 1.99 -6.38
N ILE A 56 14.49 0.87 -6.27
CA ILE A 56 13.04 0.80 -6.52
C ILE A 56 12.28 1.70 -5.55
N SER A 57 12.55 1.61 -4.24
CA SER A 57 11.91 2.46 -3.23
C SER A 57 12.17 3.95 -3.47
N LEU A 58 13.41 4.32 -3.81
CA LEU A 58 13.75 5.71 -4.15
C LEU A 58 12.98 6.20 -5.38
N THR A 59 12.86 5.35 -6.41
CA THR A 59 12.10 5.66 -7.61
C THR A 59 10.60 5.83 -7.32
N ALA A 60 10.04 5.02 -6.41
CA ALA A 60 8.65 5.16 -5.98
C ALA A 60 8.40 6.50 -5.29
N VAL A 61 9.31 6.91 -4.39
CA VAL A 61 9.24 8.22 -3.71
C VAL A 61 9.35 9.35 -4.74
N PHE A 62 10.26 9.24 -5.70
CA PHE A 62 10.37 10.26 -6.75
C PHE A 62 9.10 10.36 -7.59
N LYS A 63 8.53 9.23 -8.01
CA LYS A 63 7.27 9.21 -8.77
C LYS A 63 6.11 9.80 -7.98
N SER A 64 6.04 9.60 -6.66
CA SER A 64 4.94 10.15 -5.84
C SER A 64 4.98 11.67 -5.74
N LYS A 65 6.14 12.28 -5.98
CA LYS A 65 6.30 13.73 -6.14
C LYS A 65 5.88 14.24 -7.52
N MET A 66 5.94 13.39 -8.54
CA MET A 66 5.55 13.76 -9.92
C MET A 66 4.08 13.46 -10.24
N LYS A 67 3.54 12.39 -9.66
CA LYS A 67 2.18 11.90 -9.91
C LYS A 67 1.54 11.52 -8.58
N ASN A 68 0.33 12.03 -8.35
CA ASN A 68 -0.47 11.72 -7.17
C ASN A 68 -0.64 10.20 -7.01
N VAL A 69 -0.27 9.66 -5.85
CA VAL A 69 -0.33 8.23 -5.51
C VAL A 69 -1.75 7.65 -5.67
N TRP A 70 -2.79 8.43 -5.41
CA TRP A 70 -4.19 8.01 -5.58
C TRP A 70 -4.58 7.76 -7.04
N SER A 71 -3.81 8.26 -7.99
CA SER A 71 -4.01 8.04 -9.43
C SER A 71 -3.11 6.95 -10.02
N TRP A 72 -2.39 6.22 -9.17
CA TRP A 72 -1.51 5.15 -9.64
C TRP A 72 -2.31 3.92 -10.07
N GLU A 73 -1.84 3.33 -11.16
CA GLU A 73 -2.31 2.07 -11.71
C GLU A 73 -1.20 1.02 -11.66
N THR A 74 -1.51 -0.23 -11.97
CA THR A 74 -0.50 -1.30 -12.07
C THR A 74 0.69 -0.92 -12.97
N ARG A 75 0.44 -0.21 -14.07
CA ARG A 75 1.51 0.28 -14.98
C ARG A 75 2.46 1.26 -14.30
N ASP A 76 1.97 2.04 -13.34
CA ASP A 76 2.80 2.97 -12.57
C ASP A 76 3.78 2.23 -11.67
N LEU A 77 3.35 1.14 -11.04
CA LEU A 77 4.23 0.29 -10.23
C LEU A 77 5.22 -0.50 -11.10
N ASP A 78 4.78 -0.99 -12.26
CA ASP A 78 5.66 -1.64 -13.23
C ASP A 78 6.78 -0.70 -13.71
N GLU A 79 6.44 0.56 -13.97
CA GLU A 79 7.41 1.58 -14.33
C GLU A 79 8.40 1.87 -13.19
N VAL A 80 7.94 1.92 -11.94
CA VAL A 80 8.80 2.07 -10.75
C VAL A 80 9.78 0.90 -10.64
N LEU A 81 9.33 -0.34 -10.85
CA LEU A 81 10.18 -1.52 -10.83
C LEU A 81 11.25 -1.48 -11.94
N ILE A 82 10.87 -1.07 -13.16
CA ILE A 82 11.78 -0.95 -14.31
C ILE A 82 12.80 0.16 -14.08
N LYS A 83 12.35 1.39 -13.81
CA LYS A 83 13.21 2.56 -13.62
C LYS A 83 14.11 2.41 -12.40
N GLY A 84 13.61 1.83 -11.31
CA GLY A 84 14.42 1.53 -10.14
C GLY A 84 15.51 0.50 -10.41
N THR A 85 15.23 -0.51 -11.24
CA THR A 85 16.26 -1.47 -11.66
C THR A 85 17.32 -0.83 -12.57
N VAL A 86 16.92 0.09 -13.47
CA VAL A 86 17.86 0.89 -14.27
C VAL A 86 18.77 1.73 -13.38
N LEU A 87 18.19 2.43 -12.41
CA LEU A 87 18.93 3.23 -11.44
C LEU A 87 19.92 2.39 -10.62
N TYR A 88 19.51 1.20 -10.19
CA TYR A 88 20.41 0.27 -9.50
C TYR A 88 21.62 -0.11 -10.35
N ARG A 89 21.41 -0.40 -11.65
CA ARG A 89 22.49 -0.73 -12.59
C ARG A 89 23.45 0.43 -12.80
N SER A 90 22.93 1.66 -12.99
CA SER A 90 23.78 2.83 -13.20
C SER A 90 24.65 3.16 -11.99
N VAL A 91 24.18 2.89 -10.76
CA VAL A 91 25.00 3.07 -9.56
C VAL A 91 26.13 2.03 -9.47
N GLY A 92 25.88 0.80 -9.93
CA GLY A 92 26.91 -0.26 -9.97
C GLY A 92 27.96 -0.06 -11.06
N GLU A 93 27.66 0.69 -12.12
CA GLU A 93 28.62 1.06 -13.17
C GLU A 93 29.60 2.16 -12.73
N CYS A 94 29.26 2.94 -11.70
CA CYS A 94 30.13 3.99 -11.15
C CYS A 94 31.21 3.49 -10.17
N THR A 95 31.34 2.17 -9.95
CA THR A 95 32.39 1.57 -9.12
C THR A 95 33.50 0.89 -9.93
N GLY A 96 33.64 1.21 -11.22
CA GLY A 96 34.68 0.73 -12.12
C GLY A 96 35.85 1.70 -12.28
#